data_AF-A0A414FPK6-F1
#
_entry.id   AF-A0A414FPK6-F1
#
_cell.length_a   1.000
_cell.length_b   1.000
_cell.length_c   1.000
_cell.angle_alpha   90.00
_cell.angle_beta   90.00
_cell.angle_gamma   90.00
#
_symmetry.space_group_name_H-M   'P 1'
#
loop_
_entity.id
_entity.type
_entity.pdbx_description
1 polymer ?
#
loop_
_entity_poly.entity_id
_entity_poly.type
_entity_poly.pdbx_seq_one_letter_code
_entity_poly.pdbx_strand_id
1 'polypeptide(L)'
;MRNLQIIGNVPQVRRESNFGEYAEEAVIIEEQPKVKKENPHFLEANTLEVTMQHLKEDCITPVFAKDNELTIPHPAFIDTVYDAA
;
A
#
# COMPACT_ATOMS: atom_id res chain seq x y z
N MET A 1 19.67 -21.39 57.04
CA MET A 1 18.60 -21.05 56.08
C MET A 1 17.98 -19.75 56.57
N ARG A 2 18.07 -18.65 55.82
CA ARG A 2 17.66 -17.32 56.28
C ARG A 2 16.17 -17.11 55.97
N ASN A 3 15.43 -16.73 57.01
CA ASN A 3 14.01 -16.38 57.01
C ASN A 3 13.79 -15.04 56.26
N LEU A 4 12.78 -15.02 55.38
CA LEU A 4 12.36 -13.83 54.65
C LEU A 4 11.43 -12.98 55.54
N GLN A 5 11.84 -11.77 55.90
CA GLN A 5 10.99 -10.80 56.61
C GLN A 5 10.22 -9.96 55.59
N ILE A 6 8.89 -9.94 55.69
CA ILE A 6 8.03 -9.08 54.89
C ILE A 6 8.04 -7.68 55.53
N ILE A 7 8.62 -6.70 54.83
CA ILE A 7 8.64 -5.30 55.24
C ILE A 7 7.22 -4.74 55.15
N GLY A 8 6.77 -4.08 56.22
CA GLY A 8 5.41 -3.57 56.41
C GLY A 8 4.96 -2.57 55.33
N ASN A 9 3.63 -2.54 55.16
CA ASN A 9 2.87 -1.79 54.17
C ASN A 9 3.16 -0.27 54.22
N VAL A 10 3.98 0.24 53.29
CA VAL A 10 4.22 1.67 53.09
C VAL A 10 3.03 2.24 52.28
N PRO A 11 2.33 3.30 52.73
CA PRO A 11 1.24 3.88 51.95
C PRO A 11 1.81 4.53 50.68
N GLN A 12 1.61 3.89 49.53
CA GLN A 12 1.94 4.44 48.22
C GLN A 12 0.87 5.47 47.86
N VAL A 13 1.20 6.76 47.89
CA VAL A 13 0.34 7.83 47.40
C VAL A 13 0.21 7.67 45.88
N ARG A 14 -0.94 7.20 45.39
CA ARG A 14 -1.25 7.20 43.96
C ARG A 14 -1.40 8.64 43.50
N ARG A 15 -0.42 9.14 42.72
CA ARG A 15 -0.62 10.34 41.91
C ARG A 15 -1.45 9.94 40.71
N GLU A 16 -2.68 10.43 40.65
CA GLU A 16 -3.51 10.33 39.45
C GLU A 16 -2.93 11.28 38.41
N SER A 17 -2.24 10.73 37.41
CA SER A 17 -1.86 11.50 36.22
C SER A 17 -3.12 11.68 35.37
N ASN A 18 -3.57 12.93 35.21
CA ASN A 18 -4.66 13.26 34.31
C ASN A 18 -4.15 13.26 32.87
N PHE A 19 -4.24 12.12 32.20
CA PHE A 19 -3.83 11.94 30.80
C PHE A 19 -4.73 12.67 29.79
N GLY A 20 -5.82 13.31 30.24
CA GLY A 20 -6.75 14.03 29.38
C GLY A 20 -6.22 15.36 28.83
N GLU A 21 -5.13 15.89 29.38
CA GLU A 21 -4.59 17.21 28.97
C GLU A 21 -3.94 17.19 27.56
N TYR A 22 -3.60 16.00 27.04
CA TYR A 22 -2.92 15.82 25.74
C TYR A 22 -3.74 15.01 24.73
N ALA A 23 -4.99 14.68 25.03
CA ALA A 23 -5.82 13.88 24.14
C ALA A 23 -6.65 14.78 23.21
N GLU A 24 -6.45 14.66 21.89
CA GLU A 24 -7.33 15.25 20.89
C GLU A 24 -8.46 14.27 20.52
N GLU A 25 -9.65 14.81 20.18
CA GLU A 25 -10.80 13.99 19.79
C GLU A 25 -10.55 13.29 18.45
N ALA A 26 -10.85 11.99 18.39
CA ALA A 26 -10.72 11.21 17.18
C ALA A 26 -11.76 11.65 16.14
N VAL A 27 -11.30 12.10 14.97
CA VAL A 27 -12.17 12.39 13.84
C VAL A 27 -12.50 11.09 13.12
N ILE A 28 -13.80 10.78 13.02
CA ILE A 28 -14.30 9.65 12.24
C ILE A 28 -14.16 10.02 10.76
N ILE A 29 -13.19 9.40 10.09
CA ILE A 29 -13.05 9.51 8.63
C ILE A 29 -14.05 8.54 8.02
N GLU A 30 -15.15 9.06 7.48
CA GLU A 30 -16.07 8.26 6.67
C GLU A 30 -15.36 7.82 5.40
N GLU A 31 -14.97 6.54 5.35
CA GLU A 31 -14.42 5.94 4.15
C GLU A 31 -15.51 5.99 3.07
N GLN A 32 -15.31 6.81 2.04
CA GLN A 32 -16.25 6.90 0.94
C GLN A 32 -16.50 5.49 0.38
N PRO A 33 -17.76 5.13 0.10
CA PRO A 33 -18.07 3.80 -0.42
C PRO A 33 -17.40 3.64 -1.78
N LYS A 34 -16.23 3.01 -1.80
CA LYS A 34 -15.66 2.48 -3.03
C LYS A 34 -16.70 1.52 -3.58
N VAL A 35 -17.30 1.87 -4.71
CA VAL A 35 -18.22 1.03 -5.45
C VAL A 35 -17.56 -0.33 -5.58
N LYS A 36 -18.04 -1.31 -4.80
CA LYS A 36 -17.54 -2.68 -4.89
C LYS A 36 -17.99 -3.19 -6.25
N LYS A 37 -17.06 -3.30 -7.20
CA LYS A 37 -17.31 -4.10 -8.40
C LYS A 37 -17.72 -5.48 -7.90
N GLU A 38 -18.89 -5.96 -8.30
CA GLU A 38 -19.33 -7.33 -8.04
C GLU A 38 -18.45 -8.28 -8.85
N ASN A 39 -17.23 -8.50 -8.37
CA ASN A 39 -16.30 -9.44 -8.97
C ASN A 39 -16.53 -10.81 -8.27
N PRO A 40 -16.91 -11.87 -9.01
CA PRO A 40 -17.15 -13.19 -8.42
C PRO A 40 -15.85 -13.88 -7.94
N HIS A 41 -14.69 -13.29 -8.22
CA HIS A 41 -13.38 -13.83 -7.90
C HIS A 41 -12.79 -13.16 -6.65
N PHE A 42 -12.31 -13.97 -5.70
CA PHE A 42 -11.65 -13.51 -4.47
C PHE A 42 -10.19 -13.05 -4.70
N LEU A 43 -9.58 -13.49 -5.80
CA LEU A 43 -8.24 -13.09 -6.23
C LEU A 43 -8.36 -12.48 -7.62
N GLU A 44 -7.88 -11.25 -7.74
CA GLU A 44 -7.77 -10.52 -9.01
C GLU A 44 -6.29 -10.32 -9.33
N ALA A 45 -5.96 -10.21 -10.61
CA ALA A 45 -4.61 -9.85 -11.01
C ALA A 45 -4.29 -8.43 -10.53
N ASN A 46 -3.06 -8.20 -10.08
CA ASN A 46 -2.57 -6.86 -9.73
C ASN A 46 -2.22 -6.05 -11.00
N THR A 47 -3.12 -6.06 -11.97
CA THR A 47 -2.96 -5.40 -13.27
C THR A 47 -4.00 -4.31 -13.41
N LEU A 48 -3.64 -3.26 -14.15
CA LEU A 48 -4.55 -2.20 -14.53
C LEU A 48 -4.80 -2.27 -16.02
N GLU A 49 -6.06 -2.07 -16.43
CA GLU A 49 -6.40 -1.92 -17.83
C GLU A 49 -5.82 -0.59 -18.36
N VAL A 50 -5.22 -0.63 -19.54
CA VAL A 50 -4.59 0.53 -20.17
C VAL A 50 -4.98 0.62 -21.65
N THR A 51 -5.00 1.84 -22.18
CA THR A 51 -5.32 2.10 -23.59
C THR A 51 -4.07 2.01 -24.47
N MET A 52 -4.25 1.79 -25.78
CA MET A 52 -3.14 1.87 -26.74
C MET A 52 -2.47 3.24 -26.76
N GLN A 53 -3.22 4.31 -26.48
CA GLN A 53 -2.66 5.66 -26.40
C GLN A 53 -1.68 5.80 -25.23
N HIS A 54 -2.04 5.30 -24.05
CA HIS A 54 -1.15 5.29 -22.88
C HIS A 54 0.18 4.57 -23.18
N LEU A 55 0.11 3.43 -23.86
CA LEU A 55 1.29 2.66 -24.24
C LEU A 55 2.20 3.40 -25.25
N LYS A 56 1.63 4.26 -26.09
CA LYS A 56 2.35 5.01 -27.14
C LYS A 56 2.90 6.36 -26.64
N GLU A 57 2.17 7.03 -25.76
CA GLU A 57 2.44 8.43 -25.38
C GLU A 57 3.03 8.57 -23.99
N ASP A 58 2.63 7.72 -23.03
CA ASP A 58 2.99 7.90 -21.62
C ASP A 58 4.10 6.95 -21.14
N CYS A 59 4.35 5.85 -21.88
CA CYS A 59 5.31 4.82 -21.50
C CYS A 59 6.68 5.03 -22.16
N ILE A 60 7.75 5.03 -21.35
CA ILE A 60 9.13 5.13 -21.84
C ILE A 60 9.61 3.75 -22.32
N THR A 61 10.19 3.70 -23.52
CA THR A 61 10.81 2.49 -24.05
C THR A 61 12.27 2.40 -23.61
N PRO A 62 12.69 1.33 -22.91
CA PRO A 62 14.08 1.18 -22.50
C PRO A 62 14.98 0.86 -23.71
N VAL A 63 16.26 1.23 -23.59
CA VAL A 63 17.30 0.91 -24.56
C VAL A 63 18.36 0.02 -23.93
N PHE A 64 19.03 -0.81 -24.73
CA PHE A 64 20.19 -1.56 -24.26
C PHE A 64 21.38 -0.61 -24.04
N ALA A 65 21.90 -0.60 -22.82
CA ALA A 65 22.89 0.39 -22.35
C ALA A 65 24.22 0.41 -23.12
N LYS A 66 24.56 -0.67 -23.82
CA LYS A 66 25.84 -0.79 -24.52
C LYS A 66 25.83 -0.14 -25.90
N ASP A 67 24.75 -0.33 -26.64
CA ASP A 67 24.68 0.01 -28.07
C ASP A 67 23.53 0.99 -28.38
N ASN A 68 22.84 1.53 -27.36
CA ASN A 68 21.62 2.34 -27.49
C ASN A 68 20.55 1.71 -28.39
N GLU A 69 20.56 0.39 -28.50
CA GLU A 69 19.62 -0.35 -29.31
C GLU A 69 18.24 -0.31 -28.63
N LEU A 70 17.24 0.11 -29.39
CA LEU A 70 15.85 0.14 -28.92
C LEU A 70 15.37 -1.29 -28.65
N THR A 71 14.83 -1.51 -27.45
CA THR A 71 14.05 -2.73 -27.19
C THR A 71 12.72 -2.67 -27.95
N ILE A 72 12.10 -3.82 -28.22
CA ILE A 72 10.77 -3.85 -28.84
C ILE A 72 9.75 -3.30 -27.83
N PRO A 73 9.09 -2.16 -28.10
CA PRO A 73 8.10 -1.60 -27.18
C PRO A 73 6.76 -2.36 -27.28
N HIS A 74 6.00 -2.40 -26.18
CA HIS A 74 4.67 -3.01 -26.12
C HIS A 74 3.75 -2.66 -27.31
N PRO A 75 3.54 -1.38 -27.70
CA PRO A 75 2.66 -1.06 -28.82
C PRO A 75 3.13 -1.65 -30.15
N ALA A 76 4.44 -1.67 -30.42
CA ALA A 76 4.97 -2.26 -31.66
C ALA A 76 4.77 -3.77 -31.70
N PHE A 77 4.96 -4.45 -30.57
CA PHE A 77 4.68 -5.88 -30.45
C PHE A 77 3.19 -6.18 -30.70
N ILE A 78 2.30 -5.43 -30.05
CA ILE A 78 0.85 -5.63 -30.17
C ILE A 78 0.39 -5.39 -31.62
N ASP A 79 0.77 -4.27 -32.22
CA ASP A 79 0.38 -3.92 -33.60
C ASP A 79 0.90 -4.98 -34.59
N THR A 80 2.14 -5.44 -34.44
CA THR A 80 2.73 -6.50 -35.30
C THR A 80 1.98 -7.82 -35.21
N VAL A 81 1.61 -8.25 -33.99
CA VAL A 81 0.87 -9.49 -33.79
C VAL A 81 -0.56 -9.37 -34.32
N TYR A 82 -1.20 -8.22 -34.14
CA TYR A 82 -2.54 -7.95 -34.65
C TYR A 82 -2.59 -8.00 -36.18
N ASP A 83 -1.60 -7.39 -36.85
CA ASP A 83 -1.50 -7.38 -38.32
C ASP A 83 -1.21 -8.76 -38.92
N ALA A 84 -0.63 -9.67 -38.12
CA ALA A 84 -0.26 -11.02 -38.55
C ALA A 84 -1.38 -12.07 -38.37
N ALA A 85 -2.48 -11.73 -37.70
CA ALA A 85 -3.61 -12.62 -37.41
C ALA A 85 -4.64 -12.64 -38.56
#